data_AF-A0A0F5PUS1-F1
#
_entry.id   AF-A0A0F5PUS1-F1
#
_cell.length_a   1.000
_cell.length_b   1.000
_cell.length_c   1.000
_cell.angle_alpha   90.00
_cell.angle_beta   90.00
_cell.angle_gamma   90.00
#
_symmetry.space_group_name_H-M   'P 1'
#
loop_
_entity.id
_entity.type
_entity.pdbx_description
1 polymer ?
#
loop_
_entity_poly.entity_id
_entity_poly.type
_entity_poly.pdbx_seq_one_letter_code
_entity_poly.pdbx_strand_id
1 'polypeptide(L)'
;MPIRPFGGLGQPACAGLQHRPSSAGRQAYPSGHEPGDRQLLADALWAGRAIVPNGFQHPQFGDLYDADRPGFGYDPEKAKALLAEASYNGEEIVYSTRAAYFTNATPAAQAILEMWKAVGINARLNVVESTDDLADDIYMVRTWSNSTRYPDPAGAIWNLWGLLGGFQKSQKEWPPSSSTPWAPSSTSPPT
;
A
#
# COMPACT_ATOMS: atom_id res chain seq x y z
N MET A 1 19.25 -38.13 2.21
CA MET A 1 18.66 -37.10 1.31
C MET A 1 18.95 -35.74 1.93
N PRO A 2 19.84 -34.90 1.37
CA PRO A 2 20.10 -33.59 1.95
C PRO A 2 19.06 -32.58 1.45
N ILE A 3 18.46 -31.88 2.42
CA ILE A 3 17.42 -30.86 2.28
C ILE A 3 18.06 -29.59 1.68
N ARG A 4 17.48 -29.07 0.59
CA ARG A 4 17.88 -27.80 -0.02
C ARG A 4 17.36 -26.62 0.81
N PRO A 5 18.17 -25.57 1.05
CA PRO A 5 17.71 -24.36 1.70
C PRO A 5 16.89 -23.51 0.70
N PHE A 6 15.63 -23.23 1.03
CA PHE A 6 14.84 -22.23 0.31
C PHE A 6 15.32 -20.83 0.71
N GLY A 7 16.22 -20.28 -0.10
CA GLY A 7 16.46 -18.84 -0.15
C GLY A 7 15.29 -18.16 -0.86
N GLY A 8 14.41 -17.51 -0.10
CA GLY A 8 13.35 -16.66 -0.62
C GLY A 8 13.64 -15.22 -0.23
N LEU A 9 14.01 -14.42 -1.24
CA LEU A 9 14.26 -12.98 -1.13
C LEU A 9 13.07 -12.29 -0.46
N GLY A 10 13.32 -11.69 0.71
CA GLY A 10 12.36 -10.82 1.39
C GLY A 10 12.11 -9.58 0.55
N GLN A 11 10.97 -9.52 -0.13
CA GLN A 11 10.49 -8.30 -0.78
C GLN A 11 10.07 -7.30 0.30
N PRO A 12 10.51 -6.03 0.26
CA PRO A 12 10.01 -5.01 1.17
C PRO A 12 8.53 -4.74 0.87
N ALA A 13 7.71 -4.72 1.92
CA ALA A 13 6.29 -4.41 1.83
C ALA A 13 6.10 -2.98 1.30
N CYS A 14 5.33 -2.83 0.22
CA CYS A 14 4.83 -1.52 -0.19
C CYS A 14 3.89 -0.99 0.90
N ALA A 15 4.35 -0.02 1.69
CA ALA A 15 3.51 0.74 2.61
C ALA A 15 2.62 1.68 1.79
N GLY A 16 1.42 1.24 1.44
CA GLY A 16 0.41 2.11 0.85
C GLY A 16 -0.24 2.98 1.92
N LEU A 17 -0.25 4.29 1.69
CA LEU A 17 -1.01 5.26 2.49
C LEU A 17 -2.51 5.01 2.29
N GLN A 18 -3.25 4.59 3.32
CA GLN A 18 -4.69 4.24 3.20
C GLN A 18 -5.52 4.76 4.36
N HIS A 19 -6.10 5.95 4.17
CA HIS A 19 -7.05 6.62 5.05
C HIS A 19 -8.46 6.01 4.90
N ARG A 20 -9.12 5.63 6.01
CA ARG A 20 -10.57 5.36 6.05
C ARG A 20 -11.33 6.69 5.93
N PRO A 21 -12.03 7.00 4.84
CA PRO A 21 -12.59 8.33 4.65
C PRO A 21 -13.77 8.55 5.59
N SER A 22 -13.64 9.48 6.54
CA SER A 22 -14.81 10.24 6.96
C SER A 22 -15.27 11.01 5.72
N SER A 23 -16.46 10.70 5.20
CA SER A 23 -17.32 11.33 4.15
C SER A 23 -16.84 12.47 3.22
N ALA A 24 -15.76 13.19 3.49
CA ALA A 24 -15.16 14.26 2.70
C ALA A 24 -13.95 13.85 1.81
N GLY A 25 -13.40 12.64 1.93
CA GLY A 25 -12.14 12.26 1.25
C GLY A 25 -12.24 11.58 -0.12
N ARG A 26 -13.23 11.92 -0.98
CA ARG A 26 -13.46 11.23 -2.27
C ARG A 26 -12.51 11.64 -3.41
N GLN A 27 -11.29 12.07 -3.08
CA GLN A 27 -10.22 12.27 -4.05
C GLN A 27 -9.09 11.30 -3.70
N ALA A 28 -9.19 10.10 -4.26
CA ALA A 28 -8.00 9.29 -4.48
C ALA A 28 -7.00 10.17 -5.24
N TYR A 29 -5.81 10.37 -4.68
CA TYR A 29 -4.70 11.10 -5.30
C TYR A 29 -4.68 10.81 -6.82
N PRO A 30 -4.78 11.82 -7.69
CA PRO A 30 -4.63 11.60 -9.12
C PRO A 30 -3.23 11.02 -9.36
N SER A 31 -3.24 9.78 -9.84
CA SER A 31 -2.14 8.96 -10.30
C SER A 31 -0.85 9.70 -10.65
N GLY A 32 0.25 9.38 -9.95
CA GLY A 32 1.60 9.60 -10.46
C GLY A 32 2.61 10.24 -9.49
N HIS A 33 2.19 10.72 -8.31
CA HIS A 33 3.11 11.34 -7.36
C HIS A 33 2.81 10.96 -5.92
N GLU A 34 3.86 10.67 -5.16
CA GLU A 34 3.76 10.34 -3.74
C GLU A 34 4.48 11.40 -2.90
N PRO A 35 3.99 11.71 -1.69
CA PRO A 35 4.61 12.69 -0.80
C PRO A 35 5.90 12.19 -0.14
N GLY A 36 6.35 10.96 -0.42
CA GLY A 36 7.59 10.39 0.12
C GLY A 36 8.52 9.88 -0.98
N ASP A 37 9.83 10.08 -0.79
CA ASP A 37 10.86 9.60 -1.71
C ASP A 37 11.21 8.13 -1.42
N ARG A 38 10.59 7.24 -2.20
CA ARG A 38 10.79 5.79 -2.07
C ARG A 38 12.21 5.35 -2.43
N GLN A 39 12.87 6.03 -3.38
CA GLN A 39 14.22 5.66 -3.80
C GLN A 39 15.23 6.06 -2.73
N LEU A 40 15.11 7.26 -2.17
CA LEU A 40 15.94 7.70 -1.04
C LEU A 40 15.80 6.76 0.16
N LEU A 41 14.58 6.31 0.48
CA LEU A 41 14.35 5.33 1.54
C LEU A 41 15.02 3.98 1.24
N ALA A 42 14.89 3.48 0.01
CA ALA A 42 15.53 2.23 -0.42
C ALA A 42 17.07 2.30 -0.30
N ASP A 43 17.65 3.42 -0.71
CA ASP A 43 19.10 3.63 -0.68
C ASP A 43 19.60 3.79 0.76
N ALA A 44 18.96 4.63 1.57
CA ALA A 44 19.38 4.94 2.93
C ALA A 44 19.17 3.77 3.90
N LEU A 45 18.05 3.06 3.81
CA LEU A 45 17.67 2.04 4.80
C LEU A 45 18.01 0.62 4.34
N TRP A 46 18.11 0.36 3.04
CA TRP A 46 18.45 -0.99 2.53
C TRP A 46 19.74 -1.03 1.71
N ALA A 47 20.56 0.04 1.77
CA ALA A 47 21.83 0.14 1.05
C ALA A 47 21.68 -0.14 -0.46
N GLY A 48 20.59 0.34 -1.06
CA GLY A 48 20.26 0.14 -2.48
C GLY A 48 19.88 -1.29 -2.86
N ARG A 49 19.67 -2.18 -1.88
CA ARG A 49 19.27 -3.59 -2.14
C ARG A 49 17.77 -3.78 -2.24
N ALA A 50 16.97 -2.79 -1.85
CA ALA A 50 15.53 -2.80 -2.02
C ALA A 50 15.19 -2.34 -3.43
N ILE A 51 14.35 -3.11 -4.13
CA ILE A 51 13.80 -2.72 -5.42
C ILE A 51 12.51 -1.95 -5.17
N VAL A 52 12.37 -0.77 -5.77
CA VAL A 52 11.15 0.04 -5.71
C VAL A 52 10.30 -0.23 -6.96
N PRO A 53 9.25 -1.08 -6.88
CA PRO A 53 8.41 -1.36 -8.04
C PRO A 53 7.47 -0.19 -8.36
N ASN A 54 7.00 -0.14 -9.60
CA ASN A 54 5.98 0.81 -10.05
C ASN A 54 4.58 0.26 -9.72
N GLY A 55 4.21 0.30 -8.43
CA GLY A 55 2.98 -0.30 -7.92
C GLY A 55 3.04 -1.83 -7.93
N PHE A 56 1.90 -2.49 -8.21
CA PHE A 56 1.82 -3.96 -8.38
C PHE A 56 2.34 -4.41 -9.75
N GLN A 57 3.52 -3.96 -10.15
CA GLN A 57 4.21 -4.42 -11.35
C GLN A 57 5.50 -5.13 -10.94
N HIS A 58 5.48 -6.44 -11.08
CA HIS A 58 6.62 -7.30 -10.76
C HIS A 58 7.09 -8.03 -12.03
N PRO A 59 8.39 -8.03 -12.35
CA PRO A 59 8.92 -8.71 -13.53
C PRO A 59 8.58 -10.21 -13.60
N GLN A 60 8.36 -10.82 -12.42
CA GLN A 60 7.96 -12.22 -12.30
C GLN A 60 6.60 -12.54 -12.95
N PHE A 61 5.78 -11.55 -13.31
CA PHE A 61 4.51 -11.74 -14.02
C PHE A 61 4.67 -12.09 -15.51
N GLY A 62 5.90 -12.09 -16.04
CA GLY A 62 6.16 -12.49 -17.43
C GLY A 62 5.42 -11.58 -18.41
N ASP A 63 4.64 -12.16 -19.32
CA ASP A 63 3.91 -11.43 -20.36
C ASP A 63 2.87 -10.43 -19.82
N LEU A 64 2.49 -10.55 -18.55
CA LEU A 64 1.56 -9.63 -17.87
C LEU A 64 2.27 -8.46 -17.18
N TYR A 65 3.60 -8.43 -17.18
CA TYR A 65 4.40 -7.33 -16.63
C TYR A 65 4.43 -6.16 -17.61
N ASP A 66 4.00 -4.99 -17.13
CA ASP A 66 4.11 -3.73 -17.86
C ASP A 66 5.38 -3.00 -17.40
N ALA A 67 6.46 -3.14 -18.18
CA ALA A 67 7.75 -2.52 -17.90
C ALA A 67 7.73 -0.98 -18.06
N ASP A 68 6.83 -0.47 -18.90
CA ASP A 68 6.72 0.96 -19.21
C ASP A 68 5.75 1.68 -18.27
N ARG A 69 5.16 0.96 -17.30
CA ARG A 69 4.25 1.57 -16.34
C ARG A 69 4.95 2.71 -15.59
N PRO A 70 4.43 3.94 -15.66
CA PRO A 70 5.05 5.07 -14.99
C PRO A 70 5.05 4.84 -13.48
N GLY A 71 6.20 5.09 -12.86
CA GLY A 71 6.34 5.08 -11.41
C GLY A 71 5.66 6.27 -10.75
N PHE A 72 5.47 6.18 -9.44
CA PHE A 72 5.12 7.35 -8.64
C PHE A 72 6.37 8.18 -8.40
N GLY A 73 6.40 9.39 -8.96
CA GLY A 73 7.48 10.34 -8.75
C GLY A 73 7.38 11.05 -7.41
N TYR A 74 8.52 11.50 -6.87
CA TYR A 74 8.55 12.38 -5.72
C TYR A 74 8.50 13.84 -6.19
N ASP A 75 7.42 14.53 -5.87
CA ASP A 75 7.24 15.96 -6.18
C ASP A 75 6.58 16.67 -4.99
N PRO A 76 7.39 17.25 -4.08
CA PRO A 76 6.91 17.96 -2.90
C PRO A 76 6.00 19.14 -3.21
N GLU A 77 6.26 19.87 -4.29
CA GLU A 77 5.48 21.04 -4.65
C GLU A 77 4.11 20.64 -5.17
N LYS A 78 4.04 19.59 -6.00
CA LYS A 78 2.77 19.00 -6.42
C LYS A 78 2.00 18.39 -5.25
N ALA A 79 2.69 17.76 -4.29
CA ALA A 79 2.04 17.26 -3.08
C ALA A 79 1.39 18.39 -2.27
N LYS A 80 2.08 19.51 -2.07
CA LYS A 80 1.51 20.71 -1.42
C LYS A 80 0.30 21.25 -2.17
N ALA A 81 0.37 21.33 -3.50
CA ALA A 81 -0.75 21.77 -4.33
C ALA A 81 -1.99 20.88 -4.16
N LEU A 82 -1.79 19.56 -4.18
CA LEU A 82 -2.88 18.59 -3.96
C LEU A 82 -3.48 18.69 -2.54
N LEU A 83 -2.67 18.96 -1.52
CA LEU A 83 -3.18 19.18 -0.15
C LEU A 83 -4.03 20.44 -0.06
N ALA A 84 -3.65 21.51 -0.76
CA ALA A 84 -4.44 22.73 -0.84
C ALA A 84 -5.77 22.50 -1.60
N GLU A 85 -5.74 21.76 -2.71
CA GLU A 85 -6.96 21.35 -3.45
C GLU A 85 -7.89 20.48 -2.58
N ALA A 86 -7.31 19.58 -1.78
CA ALA A 86 -8.03 18.73 -0.85
C ALA A 86 -8.55 19.50 0.39
N SER A 87 -8.23 20.79 0.53
CA SER A 87 -8.60 21.63 1.68
C SER A 87 -8.15 21.02 3.02
N TYR A 88 -6.96 20.42 3.05
CA TYR A 88 -6.38 19.86 4.26
C TYR A 88 -5.97 20.98 5.22
N ASN A 89 -6.43 20.93 6.47
CA ASN A 89 -6.24 22.00 7.46
C ASN A 89 -5.25 21.63 8.56
N GLY A 90 -4.48 20.55 8.37
CA GLY A 90 -3.53 20.06 9.37
C GLY A 90 -4.14 19.07 10.36
N GLU A 91 -5.24 18.42 10.00
CA GLU A 91 -5.81 17.32 10.79
C GLU A 91 -4.75 16.25 11.05
N GLU A 92 -4.62 15.80 12.30
CA GLU A 92 -3.58 14.83 12.66
C GLU A 92 -3.80 13.48 11.95
N ILE A 93 -2.79 13.03 11.22
CA ILE A 93 -2.75 11.71 10.58
C ILE A 93 -1.95 10.74 11.44
N VAL A 94 -2.59 9.65 11.86
CA VAL A 94 -1.94 8.64 12.69
C VAL A 94 -1.34 7.54 11.81
N TYR A 95 -0.02 7.45 11.78
CA TYR A 95 0.72 6.33 11.19
C TYR A 95 0.91 5.25 12.24
N SER A 96 0.25 4.10 12.08
CA SER A 96 0.39 2.94 12.95
C SER A 96 1.34 1.87 12.39
N THR A 97 2.36 1.48 13.14
CA THR A 97 3.29 0.39 12.75
C THR A 97 3.54 -0.56 13.90
N ARG A 98 3.90 -1.81 13.58
CA ARG A 98 4.47 -2.71 14.59
C ARG A 98 5.98 -2.51 14.68
N ALA A 99 6.52 -2.58 15.89
CA ALA A 99 7.96 -2.62 16.09
C ALA A 99 8.53 -3.87 15.38
N ALA A 100 9.62 -3.69 14.62
CA ALA A 100 10.29 -4.77 13.90
C ALA A 100 9.39 -5.59 12.93
N TYR A 101 8.30 -5.01 12.41
CA TYR A 101 7.43 -5.69 11.42
C TYR A 101 8.20 -6.16 10.17
N PHE A 102 9.10 -5.31 9.69
CA PHE A 102 10.13 -5.62 8.72
C PHE A 102 11.43 -4.90 9.12
N THR A 103 12.55 -5.30 8.51
CA THR A 103 13.85 -4.66 8.72
C THR A 103 13.73 -3.15 8.48
N ASN A 104 14.08 -2.34 9.47
CA ASN A 104 13.98 -0.88 9.42
C ASN A 104 12.54 -0.31 9.36
N ALA A 105 11.52 -1.05 9.80
CA ALA A 105 10.13 -0.55 9.84
C ALA A 105 9.98 0.78 10.62
N THR A 106 10.50 0.86 11.84
CA THR A 106 10.41 2.09 12.65
C THR A 106 11.21 3.25 12.05
N PRO A 107 12.50 3.08 11.66
CA PRO A 107 13.24 4.12 10.95
C PRO A 107 12.57 4.58 9.65
N ALA A 108 11.98 3.66 8.87
CA ALA A 108 11.25 4.01 7.65
C ALA A 108 10.02 4.86 7.95
N ALA A 109 9.22 4.49 8.95
CA ALA A 109 8.07 5.27 9.35
C ALA A 109 8.48 6.68 9.81
N GLN A 110 9.53 6.81 10.62
CA GLN A 110 10.05 8.12 11.05
C GLN A 110 10.51 8.98 9.87
N ALA A 111 11.23 8.40 8.91
CA ALA A 111 11.67 9.12 7.71
C ALA A 111 10.49 9.57 6.84
N ILE A 112 9.47 8.73 6.67
CA ILE A 112 8.23 9.08 5.96
C ILE A 112 7.52 10.25 6.64
N LEU A 113 7.45 10.26 7.98
CA LEU A 113 6.85 11.36 8.73
C LEU A 113 7.57 12.69 8.51
N GLU A 114 8.90 12.69 8.47
CA GLU A 114 9.67 13.91 8.17
C GLU A 114 9.45 14.39 6.73
N MET A 115 9.34 13.48 5.76
CA MET A 115 8.99 13.82 4.37
C MET A 115 7.59 14.45 4.27
N TRP A 116 6.62 13.89 5.00
CA TRP A 116 5.25 14.40 5.07
C TRP A 116 5.18 15.78 5.73
N LYS A 117 5.93 15.96 6.81
CA LYS A 117 6.05 17.25 7.48
C LYS A 117 6.60 18.33 6.55
N ALA A 118 7.56 17.99 5.68
CA ALA A 118 8.13 18.92 4.69
C ALA A 118 7.10 19.41 3.65
N VAL A 119 6.03 18.65 3.40
CA VAL A 119 4.91 19.05 2.53
C VAL A 119 3.69 19.57 3.30
N GLY A 120 3.79 19.71 4.62
CA GLY A 120 2.75 20.30 5.47
C GLY A 120 1.73 19.30 6.04
N ILE A 121 1.98 18.00 5.93
CA ILE A 121 1.14 16.97 6.55
C ILE A 121 1.48 16.88 8.05
N ASN A 122 0.48 17.02 8.91
CA ASN A 122 0.60 16.81 10.35
C ASN A 122 0.40 15.32 10.65
N ALA A 123 1.48 14.59 10.91
CA ALA A 123 1.41 13.16 11.20
C ALA A 123 2.17 12.78 12.47
N ARG A 124 1.64 11.80 13.20
CA ARG A 124 2.29 11.19 14.37
C ARG A 124 2.47 9.69 14.19
N LEU A 125 3.56 9.17 14.78
CA LEU A 125 3.85 7.75 14.78
C LEU A 125 3.18 7.08 15.98
N ASN A 126 2.52 5.96 15.71
CA ASN A 126 1.88 5.10 16.70
C ASN A 126 2.49 3.70 16.59
N VAL A 127 3.31 3.32 17.58
CA VAL A 127 3.93 1.98 17.59
C VAL A 127 3.09 1.06 18.46
N VAL A 128 2.57 0.00 17.85
CA VAL A 128 1.59 -0.92 18.45
C VAL A 128 2.00 -2.38 18.30
N GLU A 129 1.42 -3.27 19.10
CA GLU A 129 1.62 -4.72 18.97
C GLU A 129 0.82 -5.31 17.79
N SER A 130 -0.37 -4.77 17.54
CA SER A 130 -1.25 -5.15 16.44
C SER A 130 -1.70 -3.93 15.64
N THR A 131 -1.58 -4.02 14.33
CA THR A 131 -2.12 -3.04 13.37
C THR A 131 -3.49 -3.46 12.82
N ASP A 132 -3.99 -4.64 13.19
CA ASP A 132 -5.30 -5.13 12.73
C ASP A 132 -6.44 -4.69 13.66
N ASP A 133 -6.13 -4.42 14.93
CA ASP A 133 -7.10 -4.11 15.99
C ASP A 133 -6.95 -2.67 16.47
N LEU A 134 -6.84 -1.73 15.53
CA LEU A 134 -6.72 -0.31 15.82
C LEU A 134 -8.13 0.31 16.01
N ALA A 135 -8.25 1.24 16.96
CA ALA A 135 -9.48 2.01 17.13
C ALA A 135 -9.75 2.91 15.91
N ASP A 136 -11.02 3.17 15.62
CA ASP A 136 -11.48 3.87 14.41
C ASP A 136 -10.85 5.26 14.23
N ASP A 137 -10.58 5.96 15.33
CA ASP A 137 -9.97 7.30 15.36
C ASP A 137 -8.46 7.28 15.04
N ILE A 138 -7.80 6.13 15.12
CA ILE A 138 -6.38 5.96 14.82
C ILE A 138 -6.15 5.02 13.61
N TYR A 139 -7.22 4.49 13.01
CA TYR A 139 -7.18 3.65 11.81
C TYR A 139 -7.07 4.51 10.54
N MET A 140 -5.93 5.19 10.38
CA MET A 140 -5.70 6.13 9.28
C MET A 140 -4.59 5.71 8.32
N VAL A 141 -3.47 5.22 8.84
CA VAL A 141 -2.37 4.69 8.02
C VAL A 141 -1.75 3.55 8.78
N ARG A 142 -1.46 2.43 8.13
CA ARG A 142 -0.81 1.31 8.79
C ARG A 142 0.14 0.51 7.91
N THR A 143 1.11 -0.13 8.54
CA THR A 143 1.90 -1.19 7.88
C THR A 143 1.13 -2.50 7.84
N TRP A 144 1.17 -3.16 6.69
CA TRP A 144 0.64 -4.50 6.50
C TRP A 144 1.39 -5.26 5.39
N SER A 145 1.23 -6.57 5.35
CA SER A 145 1.91 -7.45 4.39
C SER A 145 1.10 -7.61 3.12
N ASN A 146 1.70 -7.27 1.99
CA ASN A 146 1.09 -7.37 0.67
C ASN A 146 1.88 -8.32 -0.24
N SER A 147 1.88 -9.61 0.10
CA SER A 147 2.74 -10.60 -0.54
C SER A 147 2.13 -11.18 -1.81
N THR A 148 2.92 -11.26 -2.88
CA THR A 148 2.58 -11.99 -4.10
C THR A 148 2.73 -13.50 -3.87
N ARG A 149 1.62 -14.26 -3.96
CA ARG A 149 1.62 -15.72 -3.65
C ARG A 149 2.13 -16.60 -4.79
N TYR A 150 1.91 -16.19 -6.03
CA TYR A 150 2.33 -16.89 -7.25
C TYR A 150 2.59 -15.85 -8.35
N PRO A 151 3.40 -16.15 -9.38
CA PRO A 151 3.89 -15.19 -10.38
C PRO A 151 2.81 -14.78 -11.40
N ASP A 152 1.67 -14.31 -10.91
CA ASP A 152 0.55 -13.80 -11.68
C ASP A 152 -0.07 -12.60 -10.92
N PRO A 153 -0.54 -11.54 -11.60
CA PRO A 153 -1.17 -10.39 -10.95
C PRO A 153 -2.32 -10.76 -10.01
N ALA A 154 -3.10 -11.81 -10.28
CA ALA A 154 -4.14 -12.31 -9.39
C ALA A 154 -3.55 -12.87 -8.07
N GLY A 155 -2.31 -13.38 -8.11
CA GLY A 155 -1.55 -13.84 -6.96
C GLY A 155 -1.26 -12.77 -5.92
N ALA A 156 -1.20 -11.51 -6.34
CA ALA A 156 -1.03 -10.34 -5.48
C ALA A 156 -2.35 -9.59 -5.30
N ILE A 157 -2.90 -9.04 -6.39
CA ILE A 157 -4.00 -8.08 -6.37
C ILE A 157 -5.31 -8.75 -5.96
N TRP A 158 -5.74 -9.78 -6.70
CA TRP A 158 -7.06 -10.38 -6.49
C TRP A 158 -7.19 -11.01 -5.10
N ASN A 159 -6.17 -11.73 -4.64
CA ASN A 159 -6.20 -12.41 -3.35
C ASN A 159 -6.22 -11.47 -2.14
N LEU A 160 -5.71 -10.24 -2.28
CA LEU A 160 -5.58 -9.30 -1.16
C LEU A 160 -6.63 -8.20 -1.22
N TRP A 161 -6.89 -7.67 -2.41
CA TRP A 161 -7.73 -6.50 -2.65
C TRP A 161 -9.08 -6.82 -3.31
N GLY A 162 -9.25 -8.04 -3.83
CA GLY A 162 -10.50 -8.48 -4.45
C GLY A 162 -11.62 -8.67 -3.42
N LEU A 163 -12.82 -8.98 -3.94
CA LEU A 163 -14.05 -9.06 -3.14
C LEU A 163 -13.96 -10.04 -1.95
N LEU A 164 -13.21 -11.13 -2.13
CA LEU A 164 -13.01 -12.16 -1.09
C LEU A 164 -11.73 -11.95 -0.28
N GLY A 165 -10.94 -10.93 -0.60
CA GLY A 165 -9.70 -10.60 0.09
C GLY A 165 -9.93 -10.10 1.51
N GLY A 166 -8.88 -10.19 2.33
CA GLY A 166 -8.94 -9.76 3.74
C GLY A 166 -9.32 -8.29 3.91
N PHE A 167 -8.95 -7.43 2.96
CA PHE A 167 -9.21 -5.99 3.00
C PHE A 167 -10.72 -5.65 2.94
N GLN A 168 -11.46 -6.28 2.03
CA GLN A 168 -12.90 -6.07 1.88
C GLN A 168 -13.72 -6.94 2.85
N LYS A 169 -13.36 -8.23 2.97
CA LYS A 169 -14.17 -9.21 3.71
C LYS A 169 -13.92 -9.18 5.22
N SER A 170 -12.66 -9.14 5.64
CA SER A 170 -12.27 -9.28 7.04
C SER A 170 -12.15 -7.93 7.73
N GLN A 171 -11.42 -7.00 7.13
CA GLN A 171 -11.08 -5.69 7.71
C GLN A 171 -12.12 -4.62 7.39
N LYS A 172 -12.92 -4.81 6.34
CA LYS A 172 -14.01 -3.92 5.93
C LYS A 172 -13.55 -2.47 5.73
N GLU A 173 -12.30 -2.27 5.30
CA GLU A 173 -11.72 -0.94 5.11
C GLU A 173 -12.39 -0.17 3.96
N TRP A 174 -12.89 -0.91 2.97
CA TRP A 174 -13.67 -0.37 1.86
C TRP A 174 -14.90 -1.25 1.59
N PRO A 175 -16.12 -0.68 1.49
CA PRO A 175 -17.31 -1.46 1.15
C PRO A 175 -17.23 -1.91 -0.31
N PRO A 176 -17.48 -3.19 -0.64
CA PRO A 176 -17.56 -3.59 -2.04
C PRO A 176 -18.57 -2.68 -2.74
N SER A 177 -18.14 -2.00 -3.81
CA SER A 177 -19.10 -1.32 -4.68
C SER A 177 -20.15 -2.35 -5.06
N SER A 178 -21.43 -1.97 -5.05
CA SER A 178 -22.58 -2.83 -5.34
C SER A 178 -22.59 -3.32 -6.80
N SER A 179 -21.51 -3.96 -7.26
CA SER A 179 -21.52 -4.80 -8.44
C SER A 179 -22.13 -6.12 -7.99
N THR A 180 -23.32 -6.41 -8.50
CA THR A 180 -23.91 -7.74 -8.52
C THR A 180 -22.80 -8.79 -8.65
N PRO A 181 -22.75 -9.82 -7.79
CA PRO A 181 -21.81 -10.91 -7.98
C PRO A 181 -21.92 -11.38 -9.42
N TRP A 182 -20.80 -11.53 -10.13
CA TRP A 182 -20.79 -12.21 -11.42
C TRP A 182 -21.45 -13.59 -11.21
N ALA A 183 -22.68 -13.74 -11.68
CA ALA A 183 -23.32 -15.02 -11.83
C ALA A 183 -22.85 -15.58 -13.17
N PRO A 184 -22.16 -16.73 -13.22
CA PRO A 184 -21.94 -17.39 -14.50
C PRO A 184 -23.32 -17.60 -15.13
N SER A 185 -23.54 -17.04 -16.32
CA SER A 185 -24.79 -17.21 -17.05
C SER A 185 -25.06 -18.71 -17.16
N SER A 186 -26.11 -19.19 -16.51
CA SER A 186 -26.57 -20.57 -16.60
C SER A 186 -27.18 -20.80 -17.99
N THR A 187 -26.33 -20.87 -19.01
CA THR A 187 -26.70 -21.45 -20.29
C THR A 187 -26.26 -22.90 -20.25
N SER A 188 -27.17 -23.78 -19.85
CA SER A 188 -27.03 -25.20 -20.14
C SER A 188 -26.80 -25.38 -21.65
N PRO A 189 -25.89 -26.27 -22.09
CA PRO A 189 -25.72 -26.54 -23.51
C PRO A 189 -27.02 -27.12 -24.10
N PRO A 190 -27.39 -26.74 -25.34
CA PRO A 190 -28.56 -27.32 -25.99
C PRO A 190 -28.35 -28.83 -26.19
N THR A 191 -29.38 -29.60 -25.83
CA THR A 191 -29.50 -31.06 -26.01
C THR A 191 -29.42 -31.49 -27.47
#